data_AF-V6IUN4-F1
#
_entry.id   AF-V6IUN4-F1
#
_cell.length_a   1.000
_cell.length_b   1.000
_cell.length_c   1.000
_cell.angle_alpha   90.00
_cell.angle_beta   90.00
_cell.angle_gamma   90.00
#
_symmetry.space_group_name_H-M   'P 1'
#
loop_
_entity.id
_entity.type
_entity.pdbx_description
1 polymer ?
#
loop_
_entity_poly.entity_id
_entity_poly.type
_entity_poly.pdbx_seq_one_letter_code
_entity_poly.pdbx_strand_id
1 'polypeptide(L)'
;MIALFVAILFWLAGTILMGASFYLTNKLRETGEHLLKDAEHEKGKDNSASLARAIEGNILEHIPSYVVHMATGVIGALFLAFGFVALAFYVH
;
A
#
# COMPACT_ATOMS: atom_id res chain seq x y z
N MET A 1 20.58 25.73 1.22
CA MET A 1 19.32 25.63 2.01
C MET A 1 18.25 24.77 1.34
N ILE A 2 18.07 24.84 0.01
CA ILE A 2 17.08 24.02 -0.73
C ILE A 2 17.27 22.51 -0.49
N ALA A 3 18.51 22.03 -0.51
CA ALA A 3 18.84 20.62 -0.26
C ALA A 3 18.33 20.09 1.10
N LEU A 4 18.33 20.92 2.14
CA LEU A 4 17.80 20.57 3.46
C LEU A 4 16.29 20.37 3.43
N PHE A 5 15.55 21.26 2.76
CA PHE A 5 14.11 21.12 2.57
C PHE A 5 13.76 19.86 1.78
N VAL A 6 14.51 19.58 0.71
CA VAL A 6 14.33 18.38 -0.11
C VAL A 6 14.61 17.11 0.70
N ALA A 7 15.67 17.10 1.52
CA ALA A 7 15.97 15.97 2.39
C ALA A 7 14.86 15.70 3.41
N ILE A 8 14.35 16.74 4.08
CA ILE A 8 13.25 16.63 5.04
C ILE A 8 11.98 16.11 4.36
N LEU A 9 11.68 16.58 3.14
CA LEU A 9 10.54 16.09 2.36
C LEU A 9 10.68 14.61 2.02
N PHE A 10 11.85 14.16 1.57
CA PHE A 10 12.10 12.75 1.29
C PHE A 10 11.96 11.87 2.53
N TRP A 11 12.43 12.35 3.69
CA TRP A 11 12.30 11.62 4.95
C TRP A 11 10.86 11.54 5.46
N LEU A 12 10.12 12.65 5.37
CA LEU A 12 8.69 12.67 5.70
C LEU A 12 7.91 11.75 4.77
N ALA A 13 8.15 11.83 3.46
CA ALA A 13 7.48 10.96 2.48
C ALA A 13 7.81 9.49 2.74
N GLY A 14 9.09 9.14 2.98
CA GLY A 14 9.50 7.77 3.27
C GLY A 14 8.87 7.21 4.55
N THR A 15 8.86 7.98 5.65
CA THR A 15 8.23 7.55 6.91
C THR A 15 6.71 7.40 6.79
N ILE A 16 6.03 8.34 6.12
CA ILE A 16 4.59 8.26 5.86
C ILE A 16 4.28 7.02 5.01
N LEU A 17 5.07 6.74 3.98
CA LEU A 17 4.85 5.59 3.10
C LEU A 17 4.98 4.25 3.85
N MET A 18 5.99 4.14 4.73
CA MET A 18 6.16 2.96 5.58
C MET A 18 4.99 2.78 6.54
N GLY A 19 4.47 3.88 7.13
CA GLY A 19 3.28 3.84 7.99
C GLY A 19 1.99 3.52 7.23
N ALA A 20 1.85 4.01 6.00
CA ALA A 20 0.67 3.81 5.15
C ALA A 20 0.45 2.33 4.81
N SER A 21 1.50 1.51 4.84
CA SER A 21 1.42 0.07 4.62
C SER A 21 0.45 -0.66 5.56
N PHE A 22 0.40 -0.25 6.83
CA PHE A 22 -0.53 -0.81 7.82
C PHE A 22 -1.97 -0.46 7.48
N TYR A 23 -2.22 0.80 7.10
CA TYR A 23 -3.55 1.25 6.72
C TYR A 23 -4.04 0.57 5.43
N LEU A 24 -3.19 0.51 4.40
CA LEU A 24 -3.48 -0.15 3.12
C LEU A 24 -3.78 -1.63 3.30
N THR A 25 -3.00 -2.33 4.11
CA THR A 25 -3.22 -3.76 4.40
C THR A 25 -4.57 -3.99 5.07
N ASN A 26 -4.91 -3.18 6.08
CA ASN A 26 -6.17 -3.32 6.79
C ASN A 26 -7.37 -3.04 5.86
N LYS A 27 -7.25 -2.02 5.00
CA LYS A 27 -8.30 -1.63 4.06
C LYS A 27 -8.47 -2.63 2.91
N LEU A 28 -7.38 -3.25 2.43
CA LEU A 28 -7.43 -4.36 1.48
C LEU A 28 -8.19 -5.54 2.06
N ARG A 29 -7.92 -5.89 3.32
CA ARG A 29 -8.64 -6.98 3.99
C ARG A 29 -10.12 -6.69 4.16
N GLU A 30 -10.47 -5.49 4.63
CA GLU A 30 -11.86 -5.05 4.77
C GLU A 30 -12.61 -5.06 3.44
N THR A 31 -11.97 -4.61 2.36
CA THR A 31 -12.55 -4.61 1.01
C THR A 31 -12.74 -6.03 0.48
N GLY A 32 -11.77 -6.92 0.70
CA GLY A 32 -11.86 -8.34 0.33
C GLY A 32 -13.02 -9.04 1.04
N GLU A 33 -13.17 -8.83 2.35
CA GLU A 33 -14.30 -9.37 3.13
C GLU A 33 -15.65 -8.84 2.63
N HIS A 34 -15.72 -7.55 2.26
CA HIS A 34 -16.94 -6.96 1.71
C HIS A 34 -17.32 -7.55 0.36
N LEU A 35 -16.35 -7.70 -0.55
CA LEU A 35 -16.56 -8.31 -1.87
C LEU A 35 -17.04 -9.76 -1.77
N LEU A 36 -16.52 -10.52 -0.82
CA LEU A 36 -16.96 -11.90 -0.56
C LEU A 36 -18.40 -11.95 -0.03
N LYS A 37 -18.76 -11.06 0.90
CA LYS A 37 -20.15 -10.95 1.40
C LYS A 37 -21.13 -10.56 0.30
N ASP A 38 -20.76 -9.59 -0.53
CA ASP A 38 -21.60 -9.14 -1.65
C ASP A 38 -21.74 -10.22 -2.72
N ALA A 39 -20.68 -11.00 -2.98
CA ALA A 39 -20.73 -12.15 -3.88
C ALA A 39 -21.71 -13.23 -3.38
N GLU A 40 -21.71 -13.50 -2.08
CA GLU A 40 -22.61 -14.47 -1.46
C GLU A 40 -24.08 -14.00 -1.52
N HIS A 41 -24.31 -12.70 -1.35
CA HIS A 41 -25.64 -12.09 -1.46
C HIS A 41 -26.18 -12.07 -2.90
N GLU A 42 -25.31 -11.88 -3.89
CA GLU A 42 -25.71 -11.85 -5.31
C GLU A 42 -25.80 -13.20 -6.01
N LYS A 43 -25.29 -14.26 -5.36
CA LYS A 43 -25.33 -15.64 -5.87
C LYS A 43 -26.75 -16.12 -6.21
N GLY A 44 -27.79 -15.51 -5.61
CA GLY A 44 -29.20 -15.80 -5.88
C GLY A 44 -29.84 -14.99 -7.01
N LYS A 45 -29.18 -13.96 -7.54
CA LYS A 45 -29.78 -13.01 -8.50
C LYS A 45 -29.04 -12.94 -9.84
N ASP A 46 -27.70 -12.97 -9.81
CA ASP A 46 -26.88 -12.98 -11.02
C ASP A 46 -25.58 -13.77 -10.79
N ASN A 47 -25.52 -14.97 -11.38
CA ASN A 47 -24.45 -15.93 -11.14
C ASN A 47 -23.10 -15.47 -11.72
N SER A 48 -23.10 -14.57 -12.71
CA SER A 48 -21.87 -14.08 -13.33
C SER A 48 -21.22 -12.97 -12.49
N ALA A 49 -22.04 -12.06 -11.96
CA ALA A 49 -21.57 -10.96 -11.12
C ALA A 49 -21.03 -11.46 -9.77
N SER A 50 -21.70 -12.44 -9.16
CA SER A 50 -21.22 -13.09 -7.94
C SER A 50 -19.89 -13.83 -8.14
N LEU A 51 -19.70 -14.51 -9.27
CA LEU A 51 -18.44 -15.20 -9.57
C LEU A 51 -17.26 -14.23 -9.73
N ALA A 52 -17.47 -13.11 -10.43
CA ALA A 52 -16.44 -12.08 -10.60
C ALA A 52 -16.00 -11.48 -9.25
N ARG A 53 -16.96 -11.13 -8.38
CA ARG A 53 -16.66 -10.59 -7.04
C ARG A 53 -16.01 -11.61 -6.12
N ALA A 54 -16.41 -12.88 -6.20
CA ALA A 54 -15.77 -13.95 -5.44
C ALA A 54 -14.31 -14.16 -5.86
N ILE A 55 -14.01 -14.08 -7.17
CA ILE A 55 -12.63 -14.14 -7.68
C ILE A 55 -11.83 -12.95 -7.16
N GLU A 56 -12.35 -11.72 -7.27
CA GLU A 56 -11.67 -10.51 -6.79
C GLU A 56 -11.43 -10.54 -5.27
N GLY A 57 -12.43 -10.93 -4.49
CA GLY A 57 -12.33 -11.06 -3.04
C GLY A 57 -11.29 -12.11 -2.62
N ASN A 58 -11.27 -13.27 -3.28
CA ASN A 58 -10.31 -14.34 -3.00
C ASN A 58 -8.89 -13.97 -3.43
N ILE A 59 -8.72 -13.19 -4.51
CA ILE A 59 -7.42 -12.63 -4.90
C ILE A 59 -6.95 -11.64 -3.84
N LEU A 60 -7.81 -10.72 -3.39
CA LEU A 60 -7.47 -9.74 -2.35
C LEU A 60 -7.08 -10.40 -1.03
N GLU A 61 -7.77 -11.47 -0.64
CA GLU A 61 -7.47 -12.27 0.56
C GLU A 61 -6.14 -13.03 0.43
N HIS A 62 -5.78 -13.42 -0.80
CA HIS A 62 -4.50 -14.06 -1.10
C HIS A 62 -3.31 -13.10 -1.22
N ILE A 63 -3.53 -11.77 -1.31
CA ILE A 63 -2.41 -10.82 -1.29
C ILE A 63 -1.81 -10.87 0.12
N PRO A 64 -0.60 -11.42 0.30
CA PRO A 64 0.00 -11.50 1.61
C PRO A 64 0.28 -10.08 2.09
N SER A 65 -0.17 -9.73 3.28
CA SER A 65 0.18 -8.45 3.94
C SER A 65 1.69 -8.19 3.90
N TYR A 66 2.48 -9.25 3.96
CA TYR A 66 3.93 -9.22 3.78
C TYR A 66 4.38 -8.57 2.46
N VAL A 67 3.71 -8.83 1.33
CA VAL A 67 4.08 -8.25 0.03
C VAL A 67 3.84 -6.74 0.03
N VAL A 68 2.71 -6.30 0.58
CA VAL A 68 2.38 -4.86 0.71
C VAL A 68 3.38 -4.17 1.64
N HIS A 69 3.64 -4.74 2.80
CA HIS A 69 4.64 -4.23 3.75
C HIS A 69 6.06 -4.22 3.19
N MET A 70 6.44 -5.26 2.45
CA MET A 70 7.76 -5.36 1.84
C MET A 70 7.92 -4.29 0.75
N ALA A 71 6.95 -4.15 -0.16
CA ALA A 71 7.01 -3.17 -1.24
C ALA A 71 7.05 -1.72 -0.70
N THR A 72 6.12 -1.39 0.19
CA THR A 72 6.08 -0.06 0.84
C THR A 72 7.30 0.19 1.73
N GLY A 73 7.82 -0.84 2.40
CA GLY A 73 9.04 -0.77 3.20
C GLY A 73 10.28 -0.49 2.35
N VAL A 74 10.44 -1.20 1.22
CA VAL A 74 11.54 -0.97 0.28
C VAL A 74 11.46 0.42 -0.34
N ILE A 75 10.29 0.84 -0.82
CA ILE A 75 10.12 2.18 -1.41
C ILE A 75 10.36 3.25 -0.33
N GLY A 76 9.81 3.09 0.88
CA GLY A 76 10.02 4.02 1.98
C GLY A 76 11.49 4.15 2.39
N ALA A 77 12.22 3.03 2.45
CA ALA A 77 13.66 3.01 2.71
C ALA A 77 14.45 3.71 1.59
N LEU A 78 14.06 3.55 0.33
CA LEU A 78 14.68 4.26 -0.80
C LEU A 78 14.47 5.78 -0.68
N PHE A 79 13.26 6.23 -0.32
CA PHE A 79 12.98 7.64 -0.06
C PHE A 79 13.84 8.17 1.09
N LEU A 80 14.02 7.39 2.16
CA LEU A 80 14.91 7.75 3.26
C LEU A 80 16.36 7.91 2.79
N ALA A 81 16.86 6.95 2.00
CA ALA A 81 18.20 7.00 1.42
C ALA A 81 18.41 8.24 0.52
N PHE A 82 17.41 8.58 -0.31
CA PHE A 82 17.48 9.78 -1.15
C PHE A 82 17.53 11.08 -0.34
N GLY A 83 16.93 11.13 0.85
CA GLY A 83 17.09 12.27 1.75
C GLY A 83 18.54 12.48 2.19
N PHE A 84 19.30 11.40 2.45
CA PHE A 84 20.74 11.49 2.74
C PHE A 84 21.55 11.88 1.51
N VAL A 85 21.18 11.40 0.32
CA VAL A 85 21.81 11.83 -0.95
C VAL A 85 21.61 13.33 -1.16
N ALA A 86 20.40 13.85 -0.91
CA ALA A 86 20.13 15.28 -1.01
C ALA A 86 21.00 16.12 -0.05
N LEU A 87 21.27 15.62 1.16
CA LEU A 87 22.18 16.25 2.11
C LEU A 87 23.64 16.27 1.64
N ALA A 88 24.08 15.28 0.87
CA ALA A 88 25.43 15.30 0.30
C ALA A 88 25.65 16.52 -0.63
N PHE A 89 24.61 16.95 -1.34
CA PHE A 89 24.63 18.17 -2.16
C PHE A 89 24.46 19.48 -1.36
N TYR A 90 24.25 19.41 -0.04
CA TYR A 90 24.26 20.58 0.83
C TYR A 90 25.66 20.93 1.35
N VAL A 91 26.51 19.91 1.50
CA VAL A 91 27.89 20.06 2.03
C VAL A 91 28.86 20.52 0.94
N HIS A 92 28.48 20.42 -0.33
CA HIS A 92 29.24 20.88 -1.48
C HIS A 92 28.84 22.29 -1.91
#